data_AF-A0AA38ZTW6-F1
#
_entry.id   AF-A0AA38ZTW6-F1
#
_cell.length_a   1.000
_cell.length_b   1.000
_cell.length_c   1.000
_cell.angle_alpha   90.00
_cell.angle_beta   90.00
_cell.angle_gamma   90.00
#
_symmetry.space_group_name_H-M   'P 1'
#
loop_
_entity.id
_entity.type
_entity.pdbx_description
1 polymer ?
#
loop_
_entity_poly.entity_id
_entity_poly.type
_entity_poly.pdbx_seq_one_letter_code
_entity_poly.pdbx_strand_id
1 'polypeptide(L)'
;MATTLTMARLLSSAKSLSFSSSASALFPPASLSLKLRHPKPLRFSTAISATIAVGDKLPESTFSYFDSAGELQTTTVSDLTKGKKAILFAVPGAFTPTCSQKHLPGFVEKSGELKSKGVETIACISVNDAFVMKAWKADLKIEDQVLLLSDGNGDFTKAIGCELDLSDKPVGLGVRSRRYAMLVDDGVVKVLNLEEGGAFTFSGAEDILKLL
;
A
#
# COMPACT_ATOMS: atom_id res chain seq x y z
N MET A 1 6.21 26.69 47.85
CA MET A 1 6.10 25.26 48.24
C MET A 1 7.04 24.48 47.34
N ALA A 2 8.23 24.19 47.84
CA ALA A 2 9.25 23.41 47.16
C ALA A 2 9.42 22.12 47.95
N THR A 3 9.28 20.97 47.29
CA THR A 3 9.41 19.66 47.94
C THR A 3 10.55 18.91 47.28
N THR A 4 11.70 18.96 47.95
CA THR A 4 12.88 18.12 47.75
C THR A 4 12.66 16.82 48.53
N LEU A 5 12.89 15.64 47.96
CA LEU A 5 13.18 14.39 48.71
C LEU A 5 13.88 13.39 47.75
N THR A 6 15.21 13.31 47.75
CA THR A 6 16.06 12.35 48.49
C THR A 6 16.23 10.99 47.79
N MET A 7 17.46 10.77 47.31
CA MET A 7 17.96 9.47 46.82
C MET A 7 18.11 8.46 47.96
N ALA A 8 17.77 7.19 47.70
CA ALA A 8 18.18 6.06 48.52
C ALA A 8 18.80 4.96 47.63
N ARG A 9 20.09 4.70 47.87
CA ARG A 9 20.85 3.54 47.39
C ARG A 9 20.39 2.29 48.14
N LEU A 10 20.29 1.15 47.46
CA LEU A 10 20.35 -0.17 48.09
C LEU A 10 21.19 -1.13 47.24
N LEU A 11 22.38 -1.43 47.78
CA LEU A 11 23.28 -2.52 47.39
C LEU A 11 22.94 -3.73 48.26
N SER A 12 22.77 -4.92 47.67
CA SER A 12 22.88 -6.25 48.30
C SER A 12 22.47 -7.29 47.23
N SER A 13 23.05 -8.48 47.02
CA SER A 13 24.21 -9.23 47.51
C SER A 13 24.28 -10.46 46.60
N ALA A 14 25.44 -10.78 46.05
CA ALA A 14 25.63 -11.98 45.23
C ALA A 14 25.77 -13.21 46.12
N LYS A 15 24.98 -14.26 45.87
CA LYS A 15 25.17 -15.59 46.46
C LYS A 15 25.39 -16.63 45.36
N SER A 16 26.65 -17.09 45.33
CA SER A 16 27.12 -18.29 44.65
C SER A 16 26.43 -19.53 45.23
N LEU A 17 25.91 -20.39 44.37
CA LEU A 17 25.41 -21.72 44.72
C LEU A 17 26.25 -22.77 43.97
N SER A 18 27.08 -23.47 44.73
CA SER A 18 27.81 -24.67 44.32
C SER A 18 26.85 -25.86 44.25
N PHE A 19 26.89 -26.61 43.16
CA PHE A 19 26.17 -27.88 43.05
C PHE A 19 27.13 -29.06 43.23
N SER A 20 26.81 -29.92 44.21
CA SER A 20 27.51 -31.16 44.53
C SER A 20 27.03 -32.30 43.65
N SER A 21 27.99 -33.16 43.27
CA SER A 21 27.84 -34.37 42.48
C SER A 21 27.20 -35.52 43.27
N SER A 22 26.28 -36.26 42.63
CA SER A 22 26.07 -37.69 42.92
C SER A 22 25.44 -38.44 41.73
N ALA A 23 26.31 -39.27 41.14
CA ALA A 23 26.19 -40.49 40.36
C ALA A 23 24.82 -41.22 40.15
N SER A 24 24.67 -41.65 38.89
CA SER A 24 24.31 -43.01 38.41
C SER A 24 22.84 -43.45 38.30
N ALA A 25 22.40 -43.63 37.05
CA ALA A 25 21.55 -44.75 36.65
C ALA A 25 21.82 -45.11 35.17
N LEU A 26 22.11 -46.39 34.94
CA LEU A 26 22.40 -47.03 33.66
C LEU A 26 21.14 -47.18 32.79
N PHE A 27 21.23 -46.84 31.49
CA PHE A 27 20.31 -47.31 30.46
C PHE A 27 21.10 -47.81 29.23
N PRO A 28 20.71 -48.94 28.60
CA PRO A 28 21.39 -49.50 27.43
C PRO A 28 21.10 -48.69 26.16
N PRO A 29 21.97 -48.71 25.14
CA PRO A 29 21.77 -47.93 23.93
C PRO A 29 20.78 -48.66 23.01
N ALA A 30 19.58 -48.09 22.81
CA ALA A 30 18.73 -48.42 21.68
C ALA A 30 19.27 -47.72 20.44
N SER A 31 19.74 -48.48 19.45
CA SER A 31 20.19 -47.95 18.15
C SER A 31 18.97 -47.51 17.33
N LEU A 32 18.50 -46.28 17.55
CA LEU A 32 17.49 -45.66 16.72
C LEU A 32 18.19 -45.05 15.48
N SER A 33 18.11 -45.73 14.35
CA SER A 33 18.56 -45.16 13.06
C SER A 33 17.62 -44.01 12.68
N LEU A 34 18.03 -42.79 13.03
CA LEU A 34 17.39 -41.56 12.55
C LEU A 34 17.57 -41.47 11.03
N LYS A 35 16.56 -41.88 10.26
CA LYS A 35 16.47 -41.49 8.86
C LYS A 35 16.23 -39.98 8.82
N LEU A 36 17.30 -39.20 8.63
CA LEU A 36 17.22 -37.78 8.31
C LEU A 36 16.39 -37.62 7.03
N ARG A 37 15.10 -37.32 7.19
CA ARG A 37 14.29 -36.77 6.11
C ARG A 37 14.79 -35.36 5.89
N HIS A 38 15.45 -35.16 4.75
CA HIS A 38 15.83 -33.83 4.29
C HIS A 38 14.55 -32.99 4.15
N PRO A 39 14.43 -31.85 4.83
CA PRO A 39 13.33 -30.94 4.56
C PRO A 39 13.47 -30.47 3.10
N LYS A 40 12.42 -30.69 2.30
CA LYS A 40 12.33 -30.04 0.99
C LYS A 40 12.43 -28.54 1.22
N PRO A 41 13.23 -27.79 0.44
CA PRO A 41 13.29 -26.34 0.60
C PRO A 41 11.89 -25.78 0.34
N LEU A 42 11.34 -25.10 1.34
CA LEU A 42 10.17 -24.26 1.17
C LEU A 42 10.57 -23.17 0.17
N ARG A 43 10.06 -23.28 -1.07
CA ARG A 43 10.08 -22.17 -2.02
C ARG A 43 9.15 -21.09 -1.47
N PHE A 44 9.68 -20.23 -0.62
CA PHE A 44 9.14 -18.89 -0.49
C PHE A 44 9.39 -18.22 -1.84
N SER A 45 8.32 -18.03 -2.61
CA SER A 45 8.34 -17.15 -3.77
C SER A 45 8.44 -15.72 -3.25
N THR A 46 9.63 -15.31 -2.84
CA THR A 46 10.01 -13.90 -2.85
C THR A 46 10.13 -13.48 -4.30
N ALA A 47 8.97 -13.26 -4.94
CA ALA A 47 8.94 -12.41 -6.11
C ALA A 47 9.36 -11.03 -5.60
N ILE A 48 10.62 -10.66 -5.86
CA ILE A 48 11.02 -9.26 -5.88
C ILE A 48 10.09 -8.64 -6.91
N SER A 49 9.12 -7.84 -6.45
CA SER A 49 8.08 -7.33 -7.35
C SER A 49 8.72 -6.32 -8.27
N ALA A 50 8.94 -6.71 -9.53
CA ALA A 50 9.25 -5.78 -10.58
C ALA A 50 8.08 -4.79 -10.69
N THR A 51 8.37 -3.54 -11.08
CA THR A 51 7.32 -2.58 -11.40
C THR A 51 6.40 -3.18 -12.47
N ILE A 52 5.09 -3.10 -12.23
CA ILE A 52 4.05 -3.59 -13.14
C ILE A 52 4.26 -3.05 -14.56
N ALA A 53 3.97 -3.87 -15.57
CA ALA A 53 4.10 -3.49 -16.97
C ALA A 53 2.77 -3.58 -17.73
N VAL A 54 2.74 -2.97 -18.93
CA VAL A 54 1.63 -3.17 -19.87
C VAL A 54 1.56 -4.64 -20.27
N GLY A 55 0.35 -5.21 -20.22
CA GLY A 55 0.09 -6.63 -20.45
C GLY A 55 -0.03 -7.46 -19.18
N ASP A 56 0.45 -6.96 -18.03
CA ASP A 56 0.33 -7.66 -16.77
C ASP A 56 -1.10 -7.59 -16.21
N LYS A 57 -1.48 -8.65 -15.50
CA LYS A 57 -2.70 -8.65 -14.69
C LYS A 57 -2.41 -8.00 -13.35
N LEU A 58 -3.30 -7.11 -12.90
CA LEU A 58 -3.15 -6.47 -11.60
C LEU A 58 -3.19 -7.52 -10.47
N PRO A 59 -2.33 -7.38 -9.44
CA PRO A 59 -2.41 -8.22 -8.27
C PRO A 59 -3.71 -7.94 -7.52
N GLU A 60 -4.29 -8.97 -6.92
CA GLU A 60 -5.47 -8.79 -6.08
C GLU A 60 -5.09 -8.01 -4.82
N SER A 61 -5.86 -6.98 -4.49
CA SER A 61 -5.65 -6.14 -3.30
C SER A 61 -6.97 -5.50 -2.89
N THR A 62 -7.05 -5.09 -1.63
CA THR A 62 -8.23 -4.47 -1.03
C THR A 62 -7.95 -3.01 -0.70
N PHE A 63 -8.90 -2.15 -1.05
CA PHE A 63 -8.88 -0.73 -0.70
C PHE A 63 -10.05 -0.41 0.22
N SER A 64 -9.88 0.59 1.07
CA SER A 64 -10.96 1.16 1.88
C SER A 64 -11.43 2.48 1.30
N TYR A 65 -12.72 2.80 1.41
CA TYR A 65 -13.27 4.08 0.98
C TYR A 65 -14.54 4.43 1.75
N PHE A 66 -15.02 5.66 1.62
CA PHE A 66 -16.32 6.06 2.15
C PHE A 66 -17.33 6.22 1.01
N ASP A 67 -18.49 5.58 1.16
CA ASP A 67 -19.60 5.69 0.20
C ASP A 67 -20.38 7.01 0.34
N SER A 68 -21.45 7.17 -0.45
CA SER A 68 -22.31 8.35 -0.42
C SER A 68 -23.12 8.51 0.87
N ALA A 69 -23.34 7.43 1.62
CA ALA A 69 -23.96 7.47 2.94
C ALA A 69 -22.94 7.86 4.04
N GLY A 70 -21.65 7.93 3.68
CA GLY A 70 -20.59 8.25 4.61
C GLY A 70 -20.19 7.07 5.50
N GLU A 71 -20.49 5.85 5.07
CA GLU A 71 -20.09 4.60 5.73
C GLU A 71 -18.76 4.10 5.17
N LEU A 72 -17.94 3.50 6.04
CA LEU A 72 -16.66 2.92 5.65
C LEU A 72 -16.90 1.59 4.96
N GLN A 73 -16.45 1.49 3.71
CA GLN A 73 -16.57 0.30 2.87
C GLN A 73 -15.19 -0.20 2.43
N THR A 74 -15.18 -1.41 1.88
CA THR A 74 -14.00 -1.98 1.21
C THR A 74 -14.37 -2.39 -0.21
N THR A 75 -13.39 -2.36 -1.10
CA THR A 75 -13.51 -2.85 -2.48
C THR A 75 -12.21 -3.50 -2.91
N THR A 76 -12.27 -4.37 -3.89
CA THR A 76 -11.10 -5.09 -4.40
C THR A 76 -10.70 -4.65 -5.80
N VAL A 77 -9.47 -4.94 -6.20
CA VAL A 77 -9.02 -4.76 -7.60
C VAL A 77 -9.96 -5.46 -8.58
N SER A 78 -10.43 -6.67 -8.24
CA SER A 78 -11.39 -7.39 -9.07
C SER A 78 -12.75 -6.66 -9.18
N ASP A 79 -13.28 -6.12 -8.09
CA ASP A 79 -14.54 -5.34 -8.12
C ASP A 79 -14.43 -4.10 -9.02
N LEU A 80 -13.25 -3.49 -9.06
CA LEU A 80 -12.97 -2.28 -9.83
C LEU A 80 -12.70 -2.53 -11.31
N THR A 81 -12.32 -3.76 -11.72
CA THR A 81 -11.73 -3.97 -13.06
C THR A 81 -12.27 -5.17 -13.84
N LYS A 82 -12.91 -6.14 -13.18
CA LYS A 82 -13.38 -7.37 -13.86
C LYS A 82 -14.49 -7.05 -14.86
N GLY A 83 -14.30 -7.50 -16.11
CA GLY A 83 -15.27 -7.37 -17.19
C GLY A 83 -15.54 -5.94 -17.67
N LYS A 84 -14.73 -4.95 -17.26
CA LYS A 84 -14.93 -3.55 -17.58
C LYS A 84 -13.62 -2.80 -17.80
N LYS A 85 -13.70 -1.65 -18.48
CA LYS A 85 -12.59 -0.71 -18.58
C LYS A 85 -12.57 0.21 -17.36
N ALA A 86 -11.41 0.31 -16.72
CA ALA A 86 -11.19 1.13 -15.55
C ALA A 86 -9.94 1.99 -15.71
N ILE A 87 -9.97 3.19 -15.15
CA ILE A 87 -8.79 4.02 -14.94
C ILE A 87 -8.47 3.98 -13.45
N LEU A 88 -7.29 3.48 -13.13
CA LEU A 88 -6.72 3.59 -11.79
C LEU A 88 -5.56 4.57 -11.87
N PHE A 89 -5.59 5.63 -11.07
CA PHE A 89 -4.47 6.55 -10.97
C PHE A 89 -4.10 6.75 -9.52
N ALA A 90 -2.81 6.99 -9.26
CA ALA A 90 -2.32 7.23 -7.91
C ALA A 90 -1.63 8.56 -7.77
N VAL A 91 -1.67 9.06 -6.54
CA VAL A 91 -1.01 10.28 -6.11
C VAL A 91 -0.13 10.01 -4.89
N PRO A 92 1.00 10.74 -4.73
CA PRO A 92 1.82 10.60 -3.53
C PRO A 92 1.13 10.99 -2.22
N GLY A 93 0.10 11.85 -2.27
CA GLY A 93 -0.62 12.19 -1.05
C GLY A 93 -1.78 13.16 -1.26
N ALA A 94 -2.85 12.92 -0.51
CA ALA A 94 -3.95 13.85 -0.31
C ALA A 94 -3.42 15.20 0.22
N PHE A 95 -4.13 16.28 -0.11
CA PHE A 95 -3.80 17.66 0.27
C PHE A 95 -2.46 18.22 -0.24
N THR A 96 -1.68 17.47 -1.04
CA THR A 96 -0.43 17.98 -1.63
C THR A 96 -0.70 18.80 -2.91
N PRO A 97 0.09 19.85 -3.24
CA PRO A 97 -0.28 20.85 -4.24
C PRO A 97 -0.64 20.28 -5.62
N THR A 98 0.26 19.53 -6.26
CA THR A 98 0.02 18.98 -7.61
C THR A 98 -1.15 18.00 -7.64
N CYS A 99 -1.33 17.23 -6.56
CA CYS A 99 -2.40 16.24 -6.46
C CYS A 99 -3.77 16.92 -6.34
N SER A 100 -3.87 17.94 -5.48
CA SER A 100 -5.12 18.67 -5.19
C SER A 100 -5.49 19.71 -6.24
N GLN A 101 -4.54 20.27 -6.97
CA GLN A 101 -4.80 21.37 -7.91
C GLN A 101 -4.83 20.94 -9.37
N LYS A 102 -4.28 19.76 -9.70
CA LYS A 102 -4.11 19.33 -11.11
C LYS A 102 -4.54 17.89 -11.34
N HIS A 103 -3.87 16.93 -10.70
CA HIS A 103 -4.02 15.52 -11.08
C HIS A 103 -5.43 14.98 -10.83
N LEU A 104 -5.91 15.04 -9.58
CA LEU A 104 -7.26 14.57 -9.25
C LEU A 104 -8.36 15.45 -9.89
N PRO A 105 -8.31 16.80 -9.82
CA PRO A 105 -9.31 17.64 -10.49
C PRO A 105 -9.43 17.39 -12.00
N GLY A 106 -8.32 17.17 -12.70
CA GLY A 106 -8.37 16.87 -14.14
C GLY A 106 -9.19 15.63 -14.46
N PHE A 107 -9.06 14.56 -13.67
CA PHE A 107 -9.91 13.36 -13.83
C PHE A 107 -11.38 13.60 -13.48
N VAL A 108 -11.67 14.49 -12.52
CA VAL A 108 -13.05 14.89 -12.20
C VAL A 108 -13.68 15.65 -13.36
N GLU A 109 -12.98 16.66 -13.89
CA GLU A 109 -13.44 17.48 -15.02
C GLU A 109 -13.66 16.66 -16.29
N LYS A 110 -12.79 15.67 -16.55
CA LYS A 110 -12.85 14.81 -17.74
C LYS A 110 -13.67 13.53 -17.56
N SER A 111 -14.22 13.30 -16.36
CA SER A 111 -14.92 12.05 -16.03
C SER A 111 -16.05 11.71 -17.00
N GLY A 112 -16.86 12.69 -17.42
CA GLY A 112 -17.94 12.48 -18.39
C GLY A 112 -17.45 12.04 -19.76
N GLU A 113 -16.37 12.65 -20.26
CA GLU A 113 -15.76 12.30 -21.55
C GLU A 113 -15.13 10.90 -21.50
N LEU A 114 -14.39 10.60 -20.42
CA LEU A 114 -13.83 9.27 -20.17
C LEU A 114 -14.91 8.19 -20.13
N LYS A 115 -16.01 8.44 -19.40
CA LYS A 115 -17.17 7.54 -19.33
C LYS A 115 -17.84 7.36 -20.71
N SER A 116 -17.95 8.43 -21.51
CA SER A 116 -18.49 8.35 -22.88
C SER A 116 -17.66 7.47 -23.82
N LYS A 117 -16.36 7.28 -23.53
CA LYS A 117 -15.47 6.34 -24.23
C LYS A 117 -15.49 4.92 -23.66
N GLY A 118 -16.43 4.61 -22.78
CA GLY A 118 -16.64 3.27 -22.22
C GLY A 118 -15.79 2.96 -21.00
N VAL A 119 -15.17 3.96 -20.35
CA VAL A 119 -14.55 3.77 -19.04
C VAL A 119 -15.65 3.72 -17.97
N GLU A 120 -15.80 2.60 -17.30
CA GLU A 120 -16.86 2.41 -16.29
C GLU A 120 -16.41 2.83 -14.89
N THR A 121 -15.12 2.76 -14.58
CA THR A 121 -14.57 3.06 -13.26
C THR A 121 -13.41 4.03 -13.38
N ILE A 122 -13.42 5.10 -12.59
CA ILE A 122 -12.29 6.04 -12.44
C ILE A 122 -11.99 6.13 -10.95
N ALA A 123 -10.79 5.74 -10.54
CA ALA A 123 -10.42 5.69 -9.12
C ALA A 123 -9.04 6.31 -8.86
N CYS A 124 -8.99 7.18 -7.84
CA CYS A 124 -7.79 7.77 -7.30
C CYS A 124 -7.31 6.96 -6.08
N ILE A 125 -6.08 6.49 -6.10
CA ILE A 125 -5.45 5.71 -5.04
C ILE A 125 -4.40 6.57 -4.33
N SER A 126 -4.36 6.50 -3.00
CA SER A 126 -3.26 7.03 -2.19
C SER A 126 -3.02 6.13 -0.98
N VAL A 127 -1.82 6.18 -0.42
CA VAL A 127 -1.50 5.49 0.85
C VAL A 127 -1.99 6.22 2.11
N ASN A 128 -2.72 7.33 1.93
CA ASN A 128 -3.46 7.96 3.02
C ASN A 128 -4.61 7.05 3.46
N ASP A 129 -4.94 7.07 4.74
CA ASP A 129 -6.09 6.33 5.28
C ASP A 129 -7.43 6.85 4.74
N ALA A 130 -8.47 6.02 4.85
CA ALA A 130 -9.78 6.31 4.30
C ALA A 130 -10.44 7.57 4.87
N PHE A 131 -10.12 7.96 6.12
CA PHE A 131 -10.70 9.16 6.74
C PHE A 131 -10.11 10.42 6.12
N VAL A 132 -8.79 10.43 5.90
CA VAL A 132 -8.11 11.50 5.15
C VAL A 132 -8.64 11.57 3.72
N MET A 133 -8.79 10.43 3.04
CA MET A 133 -9.34 10.39 1.68
C MET A 133 -10.77 10.93 1.62
N LYS A 134 -11.62 10.62 2.61
CA LYS A 134 -12.97 11.18 2.75
C LYS A 134 -12.94 12.71 2.93
N ALA A 135 -12.11 13.21 3.84
CA ALA A 135 -12.00 14.64 4.08
C ALA A 135 -11.49 15.39 2.83
N TRP A 136 -10.52 14.82 2.13
CA TRP A 136 -9.97 15.38 0.90
C TRP A 136 -10.99 15.41 -0.24
N LYS A 137 -11.79 14.35 -0.37
CA LYS A 137 -12.92 14.30 -1.31
C LYS A 137 -13.89 15.47 -1.08
N ALA A 138 -14.25 15.70 0.18
CA ALA A 138 -15.17 16.76 0.57
C ALA A 138 -14.59 18.17 0.34
N ASP A 139 -13.31 18.37 0.67
CA ASP A 139 -12.59 19.63 0.46
C ASP A 139 -12.58 20.03 -1.04
N LEU A 140 -12.33 19.06 -1.91
CA LEU A 140 -12.35 19.25 -3.37
C LEU A 140 -13.76 19.22 -3.98
N LYS A 141 -14.81 19.03 -3.18
CA LYS A 141 -16.22 18.97 -3.62
C LYS A 141 -16.45 17.92 -4.72
N ILE A 142 -15.79 16.78 -4.58
CA ILE A 142 -15.93 15.65 -5.52
C ILE A 142 -17.13 14.81 -5.10
N GLU A 143 -18.00 14.49 -6.05
CA GLU A 143 -19.21 13.71 -5.82
C GLU A 143 -19.00 12.26 -6.29
N ASP A 144 -19.51 11.90 -7.47
CA ASP A 144 -19.53 10.53 -8.02
C ASP A 144 -18.62 10.37 -9.26
N GLN A 145 -17.89 11.43 -9.63
CA GLN A 145 -17.04 11.46 -10.82
C GLN A 145 -15.86 10.50 -10.69
N VAL A 146 -15.25 10.45 -9.49
CA VAL A 146 -14.04 9.66 -9.18
C VAL A 146 -14.20 9.03 -7.80
N LEU A 147 -13.83 7.75 -7.70
CA LEU A 147 -13.74 7.04 -6.42
C LEU A 147 -12.40 7.34 -5.74
N LEU A 148 -12.41 7.74 -4.47
CA LEU A 148 -11.19 7.97 -3.70
C LEU A 148 -10.92 6.76 -2.80
N LEU A 149 -9.83 6.06 -3.09
CA LEU A 149 -9.44 4.79 -2.49
C LEU A 149 -8.22 4.96 -1.59
N SER A 150 -8.33 4.42 -0.38
CA SER A 150 -7.23 4.31 0.57
C SER A 150 -6.54 2.96 0.43
N ASP A 151 -5.30 2.99 -0.02
CA ASP A 151 -4.30 1.91 0.10
C ASP A 151 -3.47 2.15 1.38
N GLY A 152 -4.14 2.26 2.54
CA GLY A 152 -3.56 2.81 3.78
C GLY A 152 -2.33 2.06 4.31
N ASN A 153 -2.17 0.78 3.93
CA ASN A 153 -0.98 -0.02 4.26
C ASN A 153 0.07 -0.01 3.15
N GLY A 154 -0.24 0.54 1.97
CA GLY A 154 0.62 0.49 0.78
C GLY A 154 0.70 -0.90 0.14
N ASP A 155 -0.21 -1.82 0.47
CA ASP A 155 -0.14 -3.22 0.03
C ASP A 155 -0.23 -3.32 -1.49
N PHE A 156 -1.18 -2.58 -2.11
CA PHE A 156 -1.30 -2.56 -3.57
C PHE A 156 -0.11 -1.85 -4.21
N THR A 157 0.24 -0.67 -3.69
CA THR A 157 1.37 0.15 -4.18
C THR A 157 2.68 -0.65 -4.21
N LYS A 158 2.94 -1.42 -3.15
CA LYS A 158 4.09 -2.32 -3.04
C LYS A 158 3.98 -3.51 -3.98
N ALA A 159 2.81 -4.13 -4.08
CA ALA A 159 2.59 -5.28 -4.95
C ALA A 159 2.86 -4.95 -6.43
N ILE A 160 2.59 -3.71 -6.87
CA ILE A 160 2.87 -3.27 -8.24
C ILE A 160 4.25 -2.63 -8.43
N GLY A 161 5.09 -2.58 -7.39
CA GLY A 161 6.43 -1.99 -7.45
C GLY A 161 6.42 -0.47 -7.71
N CYS A 162 5.41 0.24 -7.20
CA CYS A 162 5.23 1.69 -7.36
C CYS A 162 5.45 2.46 -6.05
N GLU A 163 6.23 1.93 -5.11
CA GLU A 163 6.62 2.66 -3.90
C GLU A 163 7.57 3.83 -4.23
N LEU A 164 7.45 4.91 -3.46
CA LEU A 164 8.31 6.09 -3.52
C LEU A 164 8.68 6.49 -2.09
N ASP A 165 9.94 6.27 -1.71
CA ASP A 165 10.44 6.70 -0.40
C ASP A 165 10.80 8.20 -0.42
N LEU A 166 10.09 8.99 0.38
CA LEU A 166 10.30 10.42 0.58
C LEU A 166 10.68 10.75 2.04
N SER A 167 11.20 9.77 2.78
CA SER A 167 11.67 9.95 4.16
C SER A 167 12.86 10.91 4.26
N ASP A 168 13.62 11.09 3.18
CA ASP A 168 14.76 12.01 3.08
C ASP A 168 14.34 13.48 2.86
N LYS A 169 13.06 13.74 2.53
CA LYS A 169 12.58 15.09 2.23
C LYS A 169 12.21 15.83 3.52
N PRO A 170 12.55 17.13 3.67
CA PRO A 170 12.22 17.91 4.87
C PRO A 170 10.73 17.98 5.21
N VAL A 171 9.86 17.76 4.22
CA VAL A 171 8.40 17.71 4.39
C VAL A 171 7.92 16.47 5.18
N GLY A 172 8.75 15.42 5.29
CA GLY A 172 8.46 14.25 6.12
C GLY A 172 7.24 13.45 5.65
N LEU A 173 7.33 12.81 4.48
CA LEU A 173 6.20 12.06 3.91
C LEU A 173 6.28 10.55 4.11
N GLY A 174 7.48 9.99 4.30
CA GLY A 174 7.69 8.54 4.36
C GLY A 174 7.49 7.86 3.00
N VAL A 175 7.17 6.56 3.01
CA VAL A 175 6.89 5.79 1.80
C VAL A 175 5.49 6.13 1.26
N ARG A 176 5.43 6.47 -0.02
CA ARG A 176 4.21 6.85 -0.76
C ARG A 176 4.04 6.02 -2.02
N SER A 177 2.89 6.19 -2.67
CA SER A 177 2.72 5.73 -4.06
C SER A 177 3.38 6.71 -5.02
N ARG A 178 4.05 6.19 -6.05
CA ARG A 178 4.45 6.97 -7.22
C ARG A 178 3.21 7.54 -7.89
N ARG A 179 3.38 8.66 -8.60
CA ARG A 179 2.30 9.18 -9.44
C ARG A 179 2.20 8.33 -10.70
N TYR A 180 1.00 7.85 -11.01
CA TYR A 180 0.72 7.20 -12.29
C TYR A 180 -0.74 7.33 -12.67
N ALA A 181 -1.04 7.05 -13.93
CA ALA A 181 -2.37 6.69 -14.40
C ALA A 181 -2.25 5.42 -15.26
N MET A 182 -3.17 4.47 -15.08
CA MET A 182 -3.24 3.27 -15.90
C MET A 182 -4.66 3.05 -16.42
N LEU A 183 -4.75 2.66 -17.69
CA LEU A 183 -5.95 2.09 -18.28
C LEU A 183 -5.90 0.58 -18.09
N VAL A 184 -6.94 0.02 -17.51
CA VAL A 184 -7.07 -1.39 -17.18
C VAL A 184 -8.33 -1.91 -17.88
N ASP A 185 -8.21 -3.08 -18.50
CA ASP A 185 -9.33 -3.75 -19.17
C ASP A 185 -9.35 -5.22 -18.73
N ASP A 186 -10.44 -5.62 -18.06
CA ASP A 186 -10.61 -6.92 -17.41
C ASP A 186 -9.43 -7.31 -16.49
N GLY A 187 -9.02 -6.34 -15.66
CA GLY A 187 -7.90 -6.49 -14.73
C GLY A 187 -6.51 -6.52 -15.38
N VAL A 188 -6.40 -6.36 -16.70
CA VAL A 188 -5.11 -6.32 -17.43
C VAL A 188 -4.72 -4.89 -17.76
N VAL A 189 -3.48 -4.51 -17.44
CA VAL A 189 -2.94 -3.17 -17.74
C VAL A 189 -2.76 -3.01 -19.25
N LYS A 190 -3.44 -2.02 -19.83
CA LYS A 190 -3.35 -1.67 -21.27
C LYS A 190 -2.49 -0.45 -21.51
N VAL A 191 -2.46 0.47 -20.56
CA VAL A 191 -1.62 1.67 -20.55
C VAL A 191 -1.06 1.84 -19.15
N LEU A 192 0.21 2.23 -19.05
CA LEU A 192 0.83 2.65 -17.80
C LEU A 192 1.63 3.94 -18.02
N ASN A 193 1.10 5.04 -17.51
CA ASN A 193 1.75 6.35 -17.49
C ASN A 193 2.33 6.57 -16.10
N LEU A 194 3.51 6.00 -15.84
CA LEU A 194 4.21 6.06 -14.55
C LEU A 194 5.22 7.20 -14.53
N GLU A 195 5.07 8.12 -13.59
CA GLU A 195 5.94 9.29 -13.46
C GLU A 195 7.18 8.98 -12.63
N GLU A 196 8.26 9.72 -12.88
CA GLU A 196 9.48 9.69 -12.08
C GLU A 196 9.40 10.70 -10.93
N GLY A 197 9.67 10.24 -9.70
CA GLY A 197 9.66 11.07 -8.50
C GLY A 197 8.34 11.85 -8.31
N GLY A 198 8.45 13.17 -8.17
CA GLY A 198 7.31 14.07 -7.94
C GLY A 198 6.66 14.64 -9.20
N ALA A 199 7.06 14.19 -10.39
CA ALA A 199 6.63 14.75 -11.67
C ALA A 199 5.12 14.56 -11.92
N PHE A 200 4.61 15.37 -12.86
CA PHE A 200 3.26 15.27 -13.43
C PHE A 200 3.33 15.81 -14.85
N THR A 201 3.57 14.92 -15.80
CA THR A 201 3.91 15.26 -17.18
C THR A 201 3.07 14.51 -18.23
N PHE A 202 2.73 13.26 -17.98
CA PHE A 202 1.95 12.42 -18.90
C PHE A 202 0.95 11.49 -18.19
N SER A 203 0.77 11.60 -16.87
CA SER A 203 -0.25 10.85 -16.13
C SER A 203 -1.61 11.56 -16.05
N GLY A 204 -1.85 12.64 -16.81
CA GLY A 204 -3.09 13.41 -16.76
C GLY A 204 -4.29 12.72 -17.41
N ALA A 205 -5.50 13.23 -17.13
CA ALA A 205 -6.72 12.72 -17.73
C ALA A 205 -6.74 12.92 -19.26
N GLU A 206 -6.22 14.05 -19.72
CA GLU A 206 -6.05 14.36 -21.14
C GLU A 206 -5.11 13.38 -21.84
N ASP A 207 -4.09 12.87 -21.14
CA ASP A 207 -3.14 11.92 -21.70
C ASP A 207 -3.79 10.54 -21.85
N ILE A 208 -4.60 10.12 -20.87
CA ILE A 208 -5.39 8.90 -20.99
C ILE A 208 -6.45 9.03 -22.09
N LEU A 209 -7.12 10.18 -22.21
CA LEU A 209 -8.16 10.40 -23.25
C LEU A 209 -7.63 10.22 -24.68
N LYS A 210 -6.37 10.59 -24.94
CA LYS A 210 -5.70 10.41 -26.24
C LYS A 210 -5.44 8.94 -26.58
N LEU A 211 -5.49 8.04 -25.59
CA LEU A 211 -5.19 6.61 -25.72
C LEU A 211 -6.45 5.73 -25.76
N LEU A 212 -7.64 6.33 -25.57
CA LEU A 212 -8.95 5.66 -25.58
C LEU A 212 -9.66 5.71 -26.93
#